data_AF-A0AAU4QN15-F1
#
_entry.id   AF-A0AAU4QN15-F1
#
_cell.length_a   1.000
_cell.length_b   1.000
_cell.length_c   1.000
_cell.angle_alpha   90.00
_cell.angle_beta   90.00
_cell.angle_gamma   90.00
#
_symmetry.space_group_name_H-M   'P 1'
#
loop_
_entity.id
_entity.type
_entity.pdbx_description
1 polymer ?
#
loop_
_entity_poly.entity_id
_entity_poly.type
_entity_poly.pdbx_seq_one_letter_code
_entity_poly.pdbx_strand_id
1 'polypeptide(L)'
;MFTSVLMIEKALTSADVEFVTTLHGDEEVSFHVLLQPRGEQADRLLRAIDDIALGELDEAVREGNTPEGQEALSTGERALEVSLTALRTAGAAAEGRLLEDHPLDALRAVVDEVGADEVIVLTDPHYVEEFFHRDWASRARHKVGVPVLKLFSHSKA
;
A
#
# COMPACT_ATOMS: atom_id res chain seq x y z
N MET A 1 -11.04 20.20 4.49
CA MET A 1 -10.43 19.11 3.72
C MET A 1 -9.28 18.60 4.55
N PHE A 2 -9.40 17.38 5.04
CA PHE A 2 -8.46 16.70 5.92
C PHE A 2 -7.52 15.85 5.08
N THR A 3 -6.22 15.84 5.39
CA THR A 3 -5.21 15.12 4.59
C THR A 3 -4.64 13.95 5.38
N SER A 4 -5.00 12.73 4.98
CA SER A 4 -4.55 11.50 5.65
C SER A 4 -3.55 10.75 4.79
N VAL A 5 -2.42 10.35 5.38
CA VAL A 5 -1.55 9.33 4.77
C VAL A 5 -2.06 7.95 5.18
N LEU A 6 -2.47 7.14 4.22
CA LEU A 6 -3.05 5.81 4.45
C LEU A 6 -2.06 4.72 4.05
N MET A 7 -1.44 4.07 5.02
CA MET A 7 -0.55 2.95 4.79
C MET A 7 -1.33 1.63 4.79
N ILE A 8 -1.19 0.86 3.70
CA ILE A 8 -1.85 -0.43 3.48
C ILE A 8 -0.85 -1.49 3.02
N GLU A 9 -1.17 -2.75 3.24
CA GLU A 9 -0.34 -3.90 2.79
C GLU A 9 -0.93 -4.66 1.59
N LYS A 10 -2.24 -4.49 1.38
CA LYS A 10 -3.04 -5.15 0.36
C LYS A 10 -4.18 -4.23 -0.10
N ALA A 11 -4.87 -4.63 -1.15
CA ALA A 11 -6.01 -3.86 -1.65
C ALA A 11 -7.08 -3.65 -0.57
N LEU A 12 -7.66 -2.46 -0.51
CA LEU A 12 -8.77 -2.15 0.39
C LEU A 12 -10.02 -2.95 0.03
N THR A 13 -10.69 -3.50 1.05
CA THR A 13 -12.04 -4.03 0.89
C THR A 13 -13.07 -2.90 0.94
N SER A 14 -14.31 -3.17 0.52
CA SER A 14 -15.40 -2.18 0.64
C SER A 14 -15.65 -1.75 2.09
N ALA A 15 -15.51 -2.69 3.04
CA ALA A 15 -15.64 -2.39 4.47
C ALA A 15 -14.50 -1.51 4.97
N ASP A 16 -13.27 -1.73 4.48
CA ASP A 16 -12.14 -0.86 4.79
C ASP A 16 -12.35 0.55 4.25
N VAL A 17 -12.82 0.69 3.01
CA VAL A 17 -13.11 1.98 2.38
C VAL A 17 -14.17 2.75 3.17
N GLU A 18 -15.32 2.12 3.45
CA GLU A 18 -16.38 2.72 4.28
C GLU A 18 -15.84 3.15 5.64
N PHE A 19 -15.02 2.30 6.26
CA PHE A 19 -14.47 2.59 7.57
C PHE A 19 -13.54 3.80 7.56
N VAL A 20 -12.57 3.87 6.63
CA VAL A 20 -11.60 4.98 6.60
C VAL A 20 -12.21 6.30 6.13
N THR A 21 -13.17 6.27 5.20
CA THR A 21 -13.80 7.50 4.70
C THR A 21 -14.75 8.13 5.71
N THR A 22 -15.27 7.37 6.67
CA THR A 22 -16.23 7.85 7.68
C THR A 22 -15.58 8.32 8.99
N LEU A 23 -14.27 8.13 9.18
CA LEU A 23 -13.55 8.52 10.41
C LEU A 23 -13.66 10.01 10.74
N HIS A 24 -13.78 10.86 9.72
CA HIS A 24 -13.78 12.32 9.85
C HIS A 24 -15.18 12.92 9.81
N GLY A 25 -16.24 12.10 9.88
CA GLY A 25 -17.61 12.56 9.81
C GLY A 25 -17.93 13.21 8.46
N ASP A 26 -18.41 14.46 8.50
CA ASP A 26 -18.81 15.21 7.30
C ASP A 26 -17.62 15.99 6.65
N GLU A 27 -16.41 15.92 7.21
CA GLU A 27 -15.26 16.57 6.59
C GLU A 27 -14.76 15.82 5.35
N GLU A 28 -14.53 16.55 4.26
CA GLU A 28 -13.90 15.99 3.05
C GLU A 28 -12.48 15.51 3.37
N VAL A 29 -12.14 14.28 2.97
CA VAL A 29 -10.82 13.68 3.20
C VAL A 29 -10.09 13.44 1.87
N SER A 30 -8.79 13.76 1.86
CA SER A 30 -7.85 13.39 0.82
C SER A 30 -6.88 12.34 1.35
N PHE A 31 -6.70 11.26 0.58
CA PHE A 31 -5.83 10.14 0.93
C PHE A 31 -4.58 10.11 0.06
N HIS A 32 -3.41 10.07 0.72
CA HIS A 32 -2.15 9.69 0.11
C HIS A 32 -1.86 8.24 0.51
N VAL A 33 -2.15 7.31 -0.40
CA VAL A 33 -2.08 5.87 -0.16
C VAL A 33 -0.67 5.35 -0.39
N LEU A 34 -0.11 4.72 0.65
CA LEU A 34 1.17 4.05 0.59
C LEU A 34 0.96 2.56 0.72
N LEU A 35 1.15 1.83 -0.39
CA LEU A 35 1.05 0.37 -0.38
C LEU A 35 2.44 -0.23 -0.21
N GLN A 36 2.65 -0.92 0.90
CA GLN A 36 3.84 -1.74 1.10
C GLN A 36 3.46 -3.22 0.95
N PRO A 37 3.76 -3.87 -0.20
CA PRO A 37 3.35 -5.25 -0.41
C PRO A 37 4.05 -6.20 0.57
N ARG A 38 3.30 -7.09 1.23
CA ARG A 38 3.82 -8.08 2.20
C ARG A 38 3.21 -9.48 1.95
N GLY A 39 3.98 -10.54 2.20
CA GLY A 39 3.53 -11.94 2.12
C GLY A 39 3.90 -12.69 0.82
N GLU A 40 3.46 -13.94 0.67
CA GLU A 40 3.78 -14.83 -0.48
C GLU A 40 3.42 -14.25 -1.87
N GLN A 41 2.59 -13.21 -1.96
CA GLN A 41 2.36 -12.49 -3.23
C GLN A 41 3.55 -11.62 -3.66
N ALA A 42 4.47 -11.26 -2.75
CA ALA A 42 5.74 -10.63 -3.08
C ALA A 42 6.81 -11.69 -3.47
N ASP A 43 6.78 -12.87 -2.84
CA ASP A 43 7.81 -13.91 -3.00
C ASP A 43 7.60 -14.84 -4.22
N ARG A 44 6.36 -15.03 -4.71
CA ARG A 44 6.10 -15.99 -5.80
C ARG A 44 6.61 -15.58 -7.19
N LEU A 45 6.98 -14.32 -7.40
CA LEU A 45 7.53 -13.88 -8.70
C LEU A 45 9.07 -13.84 -8.73
N LEU A 46 9.74 -13.73 -7.59
CA LEU A 46 11.21 -13.79 -7.54
C LEU A 46 11.74 -15.20 -7.88
N ARG A 47 10.97 -16.27 -7.61
CA ARG A 47 11.36 -17.65 -7.99
C ARG A 47 11.04 -18.02 -9.43
N ALA A 48 10.15 -17.29 -10.11
CA ALA A 48 9.83 -17.57 -11.51
C ALA A 48 10.81 -16.90 -12.50
N ILE A 49 11.64 -15.96 -12.02
CA ILE A 49 12.67 -15.28 -12.83
C ILE A 49 14.01 -16.03 -12.78
N ASP A 50 14.30 -16.80 -11.72
CA ASP A 50 15.56 -17.57 -11.62
C ASP A 50 15.63 -18.78 -12.58
N ASP A 51 14.50 -19.37 -12.98
CA ASP A 51 14.47 -20.50 -13.92
C ASP A 51 14.67 -20.08 -15.39
N ILE A 52 14.79 -18.78 -15.69
CA ILE A 52 15.09 -18.26 -17.04
C ILE A 52 16.52 -17.68 -17.14
N ALA A 53 17.28 -17.67 -16.04
CA ALA A 53 18.65 -17.14 -15.99
C ALA A 53 19.77 -18.21 -16.03
N LEU A 54 19.44 -19.50 -16.17
CA LEU A 54 20.41 -20.59 -16.36
C LEU A 54 20.20 -21.22 -17.74
N GLY A 55 20.84 -20.58 -18.73
CA GLY A 55 20.69 -20.89 -20.13
C GLY A 55 20.87 -22.35 -20.51
N GLU A 56 20.01 -22.79 -21.41
CA GLU A 56 20.25 -23.77 -22.48
C GLU A 56 19.02 -23.67 -23.40
N LEU A 57 19.16 -23.06 -24.57
CA LEU A 57 18.74 -23.60 -25.87
C LEU A 57 18.85 -22.52 -26.96
N ASP A 58 19.74 -22.83 -27.90
CA ASP A 58 19.92 -22.20 -29.20
C ASP A 58 18.60 -22.16 -30.00
N GLU A 59 18.49 -21.11 -30.83
CA GLU A 59 17.56 -20.94 -31.95
C GLU A 59 16.03 -20.98 -31.68
N ALA A 60 15.43 -19.79 -31.48
CA ALA A 60 14.22 -19.40 -32.21
C ALA A 60 13.91 -17.89 -32.10
N VAL A 61 14.03 -17.20 -33.23
CA VAL A 61 13.51 -15.86 -33.50
C VAL A 61 11.99 -15.93 -33.69
N ARG A 62 11.18 -15.22 -32.88
CA ARG A 62 10.11 -14.28 -33.32
C ARG A 62 9.21 -13.81 -32.17
N GLU A 63 8.89 -12.51 -32.23
CA GLU A 63 7.71 -11.84 -31.65
C GLU A 63 7.61 -11.90 -30.11
N GLY A 64 8.01 -10.86 -29.38
CA GLY A 64 7.38 -9.54 -29.46
C GLY A 64 6.04 -9.57 -28.74
N ASN A 65 6.06 -9.64 -27.40
CA ASN A 65 4.95 -9.30 -26.52
C ASN A 65 5.53 -8.96 -25.14
N THR A 66 6.06 -7.75 -25.00
CA THR A 66 6.03 -7.07 -23.70
C THR A 66 4.56 -7.06 -23.27
N PRO A 67 4.19 -7.46 -22.04
CA PRO A 67 2.81 -7.29 -21.61
C PRO A 67 2.46 -5.81 -21.74
N GLU A 68 1.52 -5.46 -22.62
CA GLU A 68 1.06 -4.09 -22.81
C GLU A 68 -0.31 -3.93 -22.14
N GLY A 69 -0.40 -3.04 -21.16
CA GLY A 69 -1.65 -2.72 -20.45
C GLY A 69 -1.65 -3.10 -18.97
N GLN A 70 -2.84 -3.13 -18.34
CA GLN A 70 -3.04 -3.51 -16.92
C GLN A 70 -2.51 -4.91 -16.57
N GLU A 71 -2.14 -5.72 -17.56
CA GLU A 71 -1.51 -7.04 -17.40
C GLU A 71 -0.01 -6.97 -17.11
N ALA A 72 0.63 -5.80 -17.28
CA ALA A 72 2.05 -5.57 -16.99
C ALA A 72 2.32 -5.12 -15.53
N LEU A 73 1.26 -4.78 -14.78
CA LEU A 73 1.38 -4.26 -13.43
C LEU A 73 1.73 -5.39 -12.46
N SER A 74 2.68 -5.11 -11.57
CA SER A 74 2.94 -5.93 -10.40
C SER A 74 1.67 -6.09 -9.56
N THR A 75 1.59 -7.17 -8.78
CA THR A 75 0.45 -7.39 -7.86
C THR A 75 0.24 -6.21 -6.91
N GLY A 76 1.32 -5.56 -6.47
CA GLY A 76 1.26 -4.35 -5.65
C GLY A 76 0.61 -3.18 -6.39
N GLU A 77 1.02 -2.89 -7.62
CA GLU A 77 0.43 -1.79 -8.41
C GLU A 77 -1.06 -2.00 -8.66
N ARG A 78 -1.47 -3.23 -8.98
CA ARG A 78 -2.89 -3.55 -9.15
C ARG A 78 -3.68 -3.37 -7.85
N ALA A 79 -3.12 -3.79 -6.72
CA ALA A 79 -3.76 -3.61 -5.41
C ALA A 79 -3.89 -2.12 -5.04
N LEU A 80 -2.89 -1.32 -5.38
CA LEU A 80 -2.91 0.13 -5.19
C LEU A 80 -3.98 0.77 -6.07
N GLU A 81 -4.03 0.45 -7.36
CA GLU A 81 -5.01 1.01 -8.31
C GLU A 81 -6.46 0.68 -7.89
N VAL A 82 -6.71 -0.55 -7.45
CA VAL A 82 -8.01 -0.96 -6.89
C VAL A 82 -8.38 -0.10 -5.69
N SER A 83 -7.45 0.11 -4.76
CA SER A 83 -7.68 0.89 -3.54
C SER A 83 -7.97 2.36 -3.87
N LEU A 84 -7.16 2.97 -4.73
CA LEU A 84 -7.35 4.36 -5.18
C LEU A 84 -8.70 4.55 -5.88
N THR A 85 -9.08 3.62 -6.74
CA THR A 85 -10.36 3.66 -7.45
C THR A 85 -11.53 3.52 -6.48
N ALA A 86 -11.42 2.63 -5.49
CA ALA A 86 -12.46 2.43 -4.49
C ALA A 86 -12.66 3.68 -3.61
N LEU A 87 -11.57 4.31 -3.14
CA LEU A 87 -11.61 5.56 -2.38
C LEU A 87 -12.24 6.71 -3.19
N ARG A 88 -11.85 6.86 -4.46
CA ARG A 88 -12.43 7.87 -5.36
C ARG A 88 -13.90 7.63 -5.63
N THR A 89 -14.31 6.37 -5.78
CA THR A 89 -15.72 6.00 -5.96
C THR A 89 -16.55 6.31 -4.71
N ALA A 90 -15.93 6.23 -3.53
CA ALA A 90 -16.53 6.63 -2.26
C ALA A 90 -16.55 8.16 -2.03
N GLY A 91 -16.07 8.96 -2.99
CA GLY A 91 -16.11 10.43 -2.94
C GLY A 91 -14.87 11.09 -2.33
N ALA A 92 -13.84 10.32 -1.96
CA ALA A 92 -12.60 10.87 -1.43
C ALA A 92 -11.59 11.21 -2.55
N ALA A 93 -10.79 12.25 -2.36
CA ALA A 93 -9.60 12.43 -3.20
C ALA A 93 -8.57 11.34 -2.85
N ALA A 94 -7.96 10.71 -3.85
CA ALA A 94 -6.97 9.67 -3.58
C ALA A 94 -5.90 9.58 -4.68
N GLU A 95 -4.65 9.63 -4.23
CA GLU A 95 -3.44 9.30 -4.99
C GLU A 95 -2.54 8.40 -4.16
N GLY A 96 -1.54 7.76 -4.77
CA GLY A 96 -0.70 6.84 -4.00
C GLY A 96 0.46 6.25 -4.78
N ARG A 97 1.35 5.59 -4.03
CA ARG A 97 2.56 4.95 -4.55
C ARG A 97 2.91 3.68 -3.79
N LEU A 98 3.68 2.81 -4.43
CA LEU A 98 4.29 1.67 -3.77
C LEU A 98 5.45 2.10 -2.87
N LEU A 99 5.65 1.36 -1.78
CA LEU A 99 6.79 1.48 -0.90
C LEU A 99 7.67 0.24 -0.99
N GLU A 100 8.94 0.44 -1.36
CA GLU A 100 9.94 -0.62 -1.45
C GLU A 100 10.59 -0.85 -0.07
N ASP A 101 11.19 0.19 0.54
CA ASP A 101 11.94 0.07 1.80
C ASP A 101 11.66 1.17 2.84
N HIS A 102 12.06 0.90 4.09
CA HIS A 102 12.03 1.82 5.24
C HIS A 102 10.70 2.59 5.43
N PRO A 103 9.62 1.91 5.83
CA PRO A 103 8.26 2.49 5.85
C PRO A 103 8.16 3.74 6.74
N LEU A 104 8.93 3.82 7.83
CA LEU A 104 8.95 4.99 8.72
C LEU A 104 9.52 6.25 8.06
N ASP A 105 10.60 6.09 7.29
CA ASP A 105 11.25 7.22 6.62
C ASP A 105 10.41 7.70 5.45
N ALA A 106 9.87 6.74 4.67
CA ALA A 106 8.94 7.04 3.60
C ALA A 106 7.65 7.71 4.10
N LEU A 107 7.08 7.23 5.21
CA LEU A 107 5.91 7.85 5.85
C LEU A 107 6.19 9.29 6.26
N ARG A 108 7.32 9.52 6.94
CA ARG A 108 7.70 10.88 7.34
C ARG A 108 7.86 11.78 6.12
N ALA A 109 8.57 11.31 5.09
CA ALA A 109 8.78 12.08 3.86
C ALA A 109 7.45 12.48 3.22
N VAL A 110 6.48 11.55 3.14
CA VAL A 110 5.15 11.86 2.58
C VAL A 110 4.39 12.82 3.47
N VAL A 111 4.38 12.60 4.79
CA VAL A 111 3.72 13.52 5.73
C VAL A 111 4.25 14.94 5.57
N ASP A 112 5.57 15.10 5.49
CA ASP A 112 6.23 16.40 5.28
C ASP A 112 5.93 16.98 3.87
N GLU A 113 5.91 16.14 2.83
CA GLU A 113 5.65 16.51 1.43
C GLU A 113 4.23 17.05 1.22
N VAL A 114 3.25 16.38 1.81
CA VAL A 114 1.82 16.66 1.56
C VAL A 114 1.18 17.49 2.66
N GLY A 115 1.91 17.76 3.74
CA GLY A 115 1.40 18.47 4.91
C GLY A 115 0.25 17.71 5.58
N ALA A 116 0.43 16.40 5.79
CA ALA A 116 -0.63 15.55 6.30
C ALA A 116 -1.04 15.91 7.74
N ASP A 117 -2.32 15.73 8.05
CA ASP A 117 -2.88 15.95 9.38
C ASP A 117 -2.76 14.69 10.25
N GLU A 118 -2.66 13.51 9.64
CA GLU A 118 -2.51 12.24 10.34
C GLU A 118 -1.87 11.14 9.46
N VAL A 119 -1.54 10.03 10.13
CA VAL A 119 -1.23 8.76 9.48
C VAL A 119 -2.22 7.70 9.95
N ILE A 120 -2.90 7.05 9.01
CA ILE A 120 -3.68 5.84 9.24
C ILE A 120 -2.86 4.64 8.76
N VAL A 121 -2.66 3.65 9.63
CA VAL A 121 -2.10 2.37 9.25
C VAL A 121 -3.21 1.32 9.32
N LEU A 122 -3.55 0.74 8.17
CA LEU A 122 -4.54 -0.32 8.04
C LEU A 122 -3.85 -1.62 7.61
N THR A 123 -3.90 -2.62 8.48
CA THR A 123 -3.10 -3.85 8.35
C THR A 123 -3.78 -4.99 9.09
N ASP A 124 -3.45 -6.24 8.77
CA ASP A 124 -3.98 -7.38 9.50
C ASP A 124 -3.43 -7.47 10.93
N PRO A 125 -4.19 -8.04 11.89
CA PRO A 125 -3.79 -8.13 13.28
C PRO A 125 -2.43 -8.78 13.53
N HIS A 126 -2.05 -9.80 12.74
CA HIS A 126 -0.84 -10.58 12.93
C HIS A 126 0.42 -9.95 12.33
N TYR A 127 0.31 -9.15 11.26
CA TYR A 127 1.48 -8.55 10.61
C TYR A 127 2.05 -7.34 11.34
N VAL A 128 1.27 -6.75 12.24
CA VAL A 128 1.76 -5.62 13.02
C VAL A 128 2.84 -6.06 14.00
N GLU A 129 2.83 -7.30 14.47
CA GLU A 129 3.78 -7.71 15.51
C GLU A 129 5.18 -8.01 14.94
N GLU A 130 5.28 -8.45 13.68
CA GLU A 130 6.55 -8.86 13.06
C GLU A 130 7.40 -7.70 12.50
N PHE A 131 6.80 -6.63 11.98
CA PHE A 131 7.54 -5.50 11.41
C PHE A 131 7.72 -4.31 12.37
N PHE A 132 6.93 -4.26 13.43
CA PHE A 132 6.78 -3.06 14.25
C PHE A 132 7.08 -3.31 15.72
N HIS A 133 8.19 -4.02 16.00
CA HIS A 133 8.86 -4.20 17.30
C HIS A 133 8.12 -3.46 18.40
N ARG A 134 7.32 -4.13 19.25
CA ARG A 134 6.58 -3.69 20.47
C ARG A 134 6.27 -2.18 20.75
N ASP A 135 7.14 -1.24 20.38
CA ASP A 135 7.16 0.21 20.55
C ASP A 135 6.92 1.05 19.27
N TRP A 136 6.55 0.48 18.11
CA TRP A 136 6.35 1.25 16.85
C TRP A 136 5.44 2.46 16.97
N ALA A 137 4.27 2.32 17.61
CA ALA A 137 3.31 3.41 17.67
C ALA A 137 3.92 4.64 18.39
N SER A 138 4.81 4.39 19.35
CA SER A 138 5.61 5.42 20.00
C SER A 138 6.65 6.01 19.05
N ARG A 139 7.42 5.17 18.33
CA ARG A 139 8.44 5.62 17.37
C ARG A 139 7.85 6.41 16.19
N ALA A 140 6.75 5.93 15.62
CA ALA A 140 6.04 6.57 14.51
C ALA A 140 5.54 7.95 14.94
N ARG A 141 4.82 8.06 16.06
CA ARG A 141 4.35 9.36 16.59
C ARG A 141 5.49 10.36 16.76
N HIS A 142 6.62 9.94 17.31
CA HIS A 142 7.80 10.81 17.45
C HIS A 142 8.48 11.15 16.12
N LYS A 143 8.43 10.26 15.14
CA LYS A 143 9.16 10.41 13.87
C LYS A 143 8.36 11.16 12.80
N VAL A 144 7.05 10.92 12.70
CA VAL A 144 6.17 11.55 11.70
C VAL A 144 5.59 12.88 12.18
N GLY A 145 5.56 13.14 13.48
CA GLY A 145 5.13 14.44 14.03
C GLY A 145 3.60 14.68 14.02
N VAL A 146 2.83 13.75 13.48
CA VAL A 146 1.35 13.80 13.41
C VAL A 146 0.71 12.64 14.16
N PRO A 147 -0.58 12.73 14.54
CA PRO A 147 -1.32 11.60 15.08
C PRO A 147 -1.20 10.35 14.20
N VAL A 148 -1.02 9.21 14.84
CA VAL A 148 -0.96 7.90 14.17
C VAL A 148 -2.08 7.02 14.70
N LEU A 149 -3.01 6.63 13.82
CA LEU A 149 -4.10 5.73 14.08
C LEU A 149 -3.80 4.35 13.51
N LYS A 150 -3.91 3.31 14.35
CA LYS A 150 -3.75 1.92 13.93
C LYS A 150 -5.12 1.28 13.83
N LEU A 151 -5.48 0.83 12.63
CA LEU A 151 -6.73 0.16 12.31
C LEU A 151 -6.44 -1.25 11.81
N PHE A 152 -7.39 -2.15 12.03
CA PHE A 152 -7.29 -3.52 11.54
C PHE A 152 -8.20 -3.67 10.32
N SER A 153 -7.67 -4.28 9.25
CA SER A 153 -8.45 -4.53 8.04
C SER A 153 -9.60 -5.49 8.33
N HIS A 154 -10.75 -5.20 7.74
CA HIS A 154 -11.93 -6.05 7.79
C HIS A 154 -11.83 -7.15 6.73
N SER A 155 -10.87 -8.07 6.89
CA SER A 155 -10.88 -9.31 6.12
C SER A 155 -11.84 -10.31 6.77
N LYS A 156 -12.87 -10.77 6.05
CA LYS A 156 -13.52 -12.03 6.42
C LYS A 156 -12.46 -13.14 6.31
N ALA A 157 -12.23 -13.82 7.43
CA ALA A 157 -11.48 -15.06 7.48
C ALA A 157 -12.11 -16.14 6.57
#